data_AF-A0A943HRE9-F1
#
_entry.id   AF-A0A943HRE9-F1
#
_cell.length_a   1.000
_cell.length_b   1.000
_cell.length_c   1.000
_cell.angle_alpha   90.00
_cell.angle_beta   90.00
_cell.angle_gamma   90.00
#
_symmetry.space_group_name_H-M   'P 1'
#
loop_
_entity.id
_entity.type
_entity.pdbx_description
1 polymer ?
#
loop_
_entity_poly.entity_id
_entity_poly.type
_entity_poly.pdbx_seq_one_letter_code
_entity_poly.pdbx_strand_id
1 'polypeptide(L)'
;MITKMKKLTFLVYHKEYEEFLNSLRELGVVHIVEKQQGAADNTELQENIRLSNRLTATLKLLQNQKHEKDAVIATEGGTAARGLQVLDEVDTLQTEHGKLSQQLQGYAKEKEALQAWGNFDPASVRKLKDAGYVIGFYSCSEGNYQEEWETEYNAMIINRISSKVFFVTVTKAGQEVDLDVEQAKLPAYSLAHLETLYNTTEQAIEENEKKLVALSETDVPSLKVALRELQGQIEFSKVVLSSEQAAGDKLMLIEGWAPAYSKVEIEAYLNDAHVYYEITDPMPGDNVPIRLNNKGFFAWFEPICKLYMLPKYNELDLTPFFAPFFMIFFGLCLGDSGYGLFLFLGATAYRLLAKKVTPSMKSILSLIQVLAVSTFFCGLLTGTFFGANIYDLDWPIVQRLKHAVLMDNNDMFQLSLILGAIQILFGMVLKAVNQTIQFGFKYAVATIGWIILLVSMAVSALLPNVLPMGGTVHLVILGISGAMIFLYNSPGKNIFMNIGLGLWDSYNMATGLLGDVLSYVRLFALGLSGGILAGVFNSLAVGMSPDNVIAGPIVMVLIFVIGHAINIFMNVLGAMVHPMRLTFVEFFKNSGYEGGGKEYKPFRNLE
;
A
#
# COMPACT_ATOMS: atom_id res chain seq x y z
N MET A 1 19.41 9.17 12.71
CA MET A 1 20.78 8.62 12.97
C MET A 1 20.65 7.12 13.18
N ILE A 2 21.58 6.34 12.63
CA ILE A 2 21.54 4.87 12.75
C ILE A 2 22.06 4.45 14.13
N THR A 3 21.34 3.53 14.77
CA THR A 3 21.78 2.94 16.05
C THR A 3 23.01 2.06 15.81
N LYS A 4 24.07 2.24 16.60
CA LYS A 4 25.25 1.36 16.54
C LYS A 4 24.86 -0.06 16.92
N MET A 5 25.24 -1.03 16.10
CA MET A 5 25.00 -2.45 16.34
C MET A 5 26.32 -3.15 16.73
N LYS A 6 26.19 -4.25 17.46
CA LYS A 6 27.26 -5.19 17.80
C LYS A 6 26.94 -6.55 17.19
N LYS A 7 27.96 -7.23 16.67
CA LYS A 7 27.84 -8.62 16.20
C LYS A 7 27.97 -9.52 17.42
N LEU A 8 27.03 -10.46 17.56
CA LEU A 8 27.00 -11.47 18.59
C LEU A 8 27.16 -12.83 17.93
N THR A 9 28.15 -13.59 18.37
CA THR A 9 28.33 -14.98 17.97
C THR A 9 28.13 -15.85 19.20
N PHE A 10 27.22 -16.80 19.11
CA PHE A 10 26.90 -17.74 20.18
C PHE A 10 27.33 -19.14 19.77
N LEU A 11 27.94 -19.87 20.71
CA LEU A 11 28.28 -21.27 20.55
C LEU A 11 27.55 -22.06 21.64
N VAL A 12 26.53 -22.81 21.22
CA VAL A 12 25.60 -23.49 22.12
C VAL A 12 25.66 -25.00 21.87
N TYR A 13 25.58 -25.78 22.94
CA TYR A 13 25.49 -27.23 22.82
C TYR A 13 24.10 -27.64 22.31
N HIS A 14 24.05 -28.59 21.37
CA HIS A 14 22.81 -28.94 20.65
C HIS A 14 21.62 -29.32 21.55
N LYS A 15 21.85 -29.85 22.77
CA LYS A 15 20.78 -30.21 23.71
C LYS A 15 20.14 -29.03 24.42
N GLU A 16 20.88 -27.94 24.58
CA GLU A 16 20.46 -26.72 25.29
C GLU A 16 20.00 -25.63 24.31
N TYR A 17 20.03 -25.94 23.01
CA TYR A 17 19.81 -25.01 21.92
C TYR A 17 18.39 -24.40 21.91
N GLU A 18 17.37 -25.23 22.09
CA GLU A 18 15.97 -24.76 22.09
C GLU A 18 15.66 -23.90 23.31
N GLU A 19 16.16 -24.29 24.49
CA GLU A 19 16.00 -23.53 25.73
C GLU A 19 16.69 -22.16 25.65
N PHE A 20 17.91 -22.14 25.09
CA PHE A 20 18.64 -20.91 24.83
C PHE A 20 17.89 -19.98 23.85
N LEU A 21 17.37 -20.51 22.74
CA LEU A 21 16.62 -19.71 21.77
C LEU A 21 15.32 -19.14 22.34
N ASN A 22 14.58 -19.93 23.13
CA ASN A 22 13.38 -19.45 23.80
C ASN A 22 13.69 -18.30 24.75
N SER A 23 14.77 -18.42 25.51
CA SER A 23 15.17 -17.37 26.44
C SER A 23 15.68 -16.11 25.71
N LEU A 24 16.40 -16.28 24.60
CA LEU A 24 16.82 -15.17 23.73
C LEU A 24 15.61 -14.47 23.07
N ARG A 25 14.53 -15.22 22.80
CA ARG A 25 13.25 -14.68 22.35
C ARG A 25 12.54 -13.87 23.43
N GLU A 26 12.56 -14.33 24.68
CA GLU A 26 12.01 -13.56 25.81
C GLU A 26 12.75 -12.25 26.00
N LEU A 27 14.07 -12.25 25.83
CA LEU A 27 14.90 -11.04 25.85
C LEU A 27 14.47 -10.06 24.74
N GLY A 28 14.18 -10.55 23.53
CA GLY A 28 13.56 -9.73 22.48
C GLY A 28 14.46 -8.65 21.87
N VAL A 29 15.79 -8.77 22.00
CA VAL A 29 16.77 -7.73 21.64
C VAL A 29 17.78 -8.13 20.56
N VAL A 30 17.80 -9.40 20.15
CA VAL A 30 18.80 -9.90 19.18
C VAL A 30 18.11 -10.16 17.84
N HIS A 31 18.64 -9.58 16.76
CA HIS A 31 18.24 -9.90 15.39
C HIS A 31 19.13 -11.04 14.87
N ILE A 32 18.55 -12.20 14.60
CA ILE A 32 19.32 -13.38 14.18
C ILE A 32 19.59 -13.33 12.68
N VAL A 33 20.81 -13.70 12.26
CA VAL A 33 21.19 -13.76 10.86
C VAL A 33 20.64 -15.04 10.23
N GLU A 34 19.61 -14.90 9.40
CA GLU A 34 19.06 -16.02 8.64
C GLU A 34 20.01 -16.42 7.49
N LYS A 35 20.66 -17.60 7.59
CA LYS A 35 21.31 -18.28 6.47
C LYS A 35 20.29 -19.18 5.76
N GLN A 36 20.23 -19.16 4.42
CA GLN A 36 19.22 -19.86 3.60
C GLN A 36 19.34 -21.39 3.55
N GLN A 37 20.22 -22.01 4.33
CA GLN A 37 20.45 -23.45 4.27
C GLN A 37 19.25 -24.20 4.91
N GLY A 38 18.73 -25.22 4.24
CA GLY A 38 17.74 -26.17 4.80
C GLY A 38 16.29 -25.70 4.93
N ALA A 39 15.99 -24.40 4.77
CA ALA A 39 14.62 -23.89 4.90
C ALA A 39 13.64 -24.40 3.82
N ALA A 40 14.14 -24.76 2.64
CA ALA A 40 13.32 -25.30 1.54
C ALA A 40 12.95 -26.78 1.75
N ASP A 41 13.76 -27.53 2.49
CA ASP A 41 13.65 -28.99 2.61
C ASP A 41 12.85 -29.43 3.85
N ASN A 42 12.56 -28.51 4.79
CA ASN A 42 11.78 -28.83 5.99
C ASN A 42 10.27 -28.81 5.70
N THR A 43 9.65 -30.00 5.76
CA THR A 43 8.21 -30.21 5.53
C THR A 43 7.34 -29.52 6.58
N GLU A 44 7.72 -29.54 7.85
CA GLU A 44 6.96 -28.92 8.94
C GLU A 44 6.93 -27.40 8.80
N LEU A 45 8.05 -26.77 8.41
CA LEU A 45 8.10 -25.33 8.15
C LEU A 45 7.18 -24.96 6.98
N GLN A 46 7.16 -25.75 5.90
CA GLN A 46 6.26 -25.51 4.78
C GLN A 46 4.79 -25.68 5.16
N GLU A 47 4.45 -26.67 5.99
CA GLU A 47 3.10 -26.88 6.51
C GLU A 47 2.64 -25.71 7.39
N ASN A 48 3.49 -25.25 8.30
CA ASN A 48 3.20 -24.08 9.14
C ASN A 48 3.01 -22.81 8.30
N ILE A 49 3.83 -22.60 7.26
CA ILE A 49 3.64 -21.48 6.31
C ILE A 49 2.30 -21.59 5.58
N ARG A 50 1.92 -22.79 5.10
CA ARG A 50 0.62 -23.02 4.46
C ARG A 50 -0.54 -22.75 5.41
N LEU A 51 -0.44 -23.20 6.66
CA LEU A 51 -1.45 -22.99 7.70
C LEU A 51 -1.57 -21.50 8.04
N SER A 52 -0.45 -20.76 8.13
CA SER A 52 -0.45 -19.30 8.33
C SER A 52 -1.13 -18.56 7.19
N ASN A 53 -0.91 -18.99 5.96
CA ASN A 53 -1.57 -18.41 4.78
C ASN A 53 -3.08 -18.68 4.81
N ARG A 54 -3.50 -19.89 5.19
CA ARG A 54 -4.93 -20.24 5.37
C ARG A 54 -5.59 -19.38 6.45
N LEU A 55 -4.99 -19.29 7.65
CA LEU A 55 -5.49 -18.42 8.74
C LEU A 55 -5.61 -16.96 8.30
N THR A 56 -4.64 -16.46 7.53
CA THR A 56 -4.66 -15.08 7.00
C THR A 56 -5.81 -14.88 6.02
N ALA A 57 -6.07 -15.85 5.14
CA ALA A 57 -7.18 -15.80 4.20
C ALA A 57 -8.54 -15.81 4.92
N THR A 58 -8.71 -16.71 5.89
CA THR A 58 -9.93 -16.83 6.70
C THR A 58 -10.18 -15.57 7.51
N LEU A 59 -9.14 -14.99 8.12
CA LEU A 59 -9.25 -13.73 8.84
C LEU A 59 -9.67 -12.57 7.94
N LYS A 60 -9.12 -12.47 6.72
CA LYS A 60 -9.56 -11.46 5.74
C LYS A 60 -11.00 -11.67 5.30
N LEU A 61 -11.43 -12.92 5.14
CA LEU A 61 -12.80 -13.24 4.78
C LEU A 61 -13.77 -12.77 5.87
N LEU A 62 -13.53 -13.17 7.12
CA LEU A 62 -14.39 -12.79 8.24
C LEU A 62 -14.41 -11.28 8.47
N GLN A 63 -13.29 -10.58 8.27
CA GLN A 63 -13.23 -9.11 8.36
C GLN A 63 -14.00 -8.38 7.26
N ASN A 64 -14.20 -9.03 6.11
CA ASN A 64 -14.95 -8.46 4.99
C ASN A 64 -16.45 -8.77 5.07
N GLN A 65 -16.90 -9.55 6.06
CA GLN A 65 -18.32 -9.82 6.27
C GLN A 65 -19.07 -8.54 6.69
N LYS A 66 -20.31 -8.41 6.22
CA LYS A 66 -21.16 -7.27 6.57
C LYS A 66 -21.81 -7.54 7.93
N HIS A 67 -21.50 -6.72 8.92
CA HIS A 67 -22.12 -6.78 10.23
C HIS A 67 -23.37 -5.90 10.31
N GLU A 68 -24.31 -6.27 11.17
CA GLU A 68 -25.41 -5.40 11.56
C GLU A 68 -24.91 -4.22 12.42
N LYS A 69 -25.62 -3.08 12.38
CA LYS A 69 -25.18 -1.80 12.97
C LYS A 69 -24.94 -1.85 14.49
N ASP A 70 -25.49 -2.85 15.19
CA ASP A 70 -25.45 -2.98 16.66
C ASP A 70 -24.69 -4.23 17.16
N ALA A 71 -23.96 -4.92 16.28
CA ALA A 71 -23.22 -6.13 16.63
C ALA A 71 -22.05 -5.88 17.61
N VAL A 72 -21.99 -6.66 18.70
CA VAL A 72 -20.89 -6.61 19.66
C VAL A 72 -19.74 -7.47 19.16
N ILE A 73 -18.78 -6.84 18.49
CA ILE A 73 -17.56 -7.52 18.03
C ILE A 73 -16.65 -7.77 19.23
N ALA A 74 -16.34 -9.03 19.49
CA ALA A 74 -15.31 -9.41 20.45
C ALA A 74 -13.97 -8.82 20.02
N THR A 75 -13.38 -8.00 20.88
CA THR A 75 -12.11 -7.32 20.56
C THR A 75 -10.90 -7.95 21.24
N GLU A 76 -11.12 -8.70 22.33
CA GLU A 76 -10.08 -9.25 23.20
C GLU A 76 -10.56 -10.59 23.79
N GLY A 77 -9.63 -11.53 24.00
CA GLY A 77 -9.91 -12.89 24.49
C GLY A 77 -10.02 -13.94 23.38
N GLY A 78 -9.25 -15.02 23.50
CA GLY A 78 -9.20 -16.11 22.52
C GLY A 78 -8.02 -17.03 22.78
N THR A 79 -8.10 -18.28 22.31
CA THR A 79 -7.00 -19.26 22.41
C THR A 79 -6.61 -19.72 21.01
N ALA A 80 -5.34 -20.09 20.81
CA ALA A 80 -4.88 -20.60 19.52
C ALA A 80 -5.59 -21.89 19.11
N ALA A 81 -5.90 -22.77 20.08
CA ALA A 81 -6.68 -23.98 19.86
C ALA A 81 -8.08 -23.66 19.29
N ARG A 82 -8.78 -22.65 19.84
CA ARG A 82 -10.06 -22.20 19.28
C ARG A 82 -9.89 -21.59 17.89
N GLY A 83 -8.82 -20.82 17.65
CA GLY A 83 -8.52 -20.25 16.34
C GLY A 83 -8.36 -21.32 15.24
N LEU A 84 -7.72 -22.46 15.54
CA LEU A 84 -7.60 -23.59 14.61
C LEU A 84 -8.95 -24.28 14.37
N GLN A 85 -9.78 -24.45 15.41
CA GLN A 85 -11.13 -25.01 15.24
C GLN A 85 -12.02 -24.11 14.37
N VAL A 86 -11.93 -22.80 14.57
CA VAL A 86 -12.68 -21.81 13.77
C VAL A 86 -12.24 -21.83 12.32
N LEU A 87 -10.95 -22.06 12.03
CA LEU A 87 -10.47 -22.24 10.66
C LEU A 87 -11.19 -23.42 9.98
N ASP A 88 -11.23 -24.58 10.65
CA ASP A 88 -11.90 -25.76 10.11
C ASP A 88 -13.42 -25.56 9.99
N GLU A 89 -14.07 -24.90 10.97
CA GLU A 89 -15.49 -24.54 10.92
C GLU A 89 -15.79 -23.63 9.72
N VAL A 90 -14.97 -22.59 9.48
CA VAL A 90 -15.16 -21.72 8.32
C VAL A 90 -14.95 -22.47 7.00
N ASP A 91 -13.94 -23.34 6.91
CA ASP A 91 -13.68 -24.11 5.70
C ASP A 91 -14.83 -25.09 5.39
N THR A 92 -15.41 -25.72 6.42
CA THR A 92 -16.61 -26.57 6.26
C THR A 92 -17.81 -25.76 5.79
N LEU A 93 -18.10 -24.61 6.41
CA LEU A 93 -19.19 -23.73 6.03
C LEU A 93 -19.04 -23.19 4.61
N GLN A 94 -17.83 -22.83 4.18
CA GLN A 94 -17.56 -22.40 2.81
C GLN A 94 -17.79 -23.53 1.79
N THR A 95 -17.35 -24.75 2.13
CA THR A 95 -17.53 -25.92 1.27
C THR A 95 -19.02 -26.26 1.13
N GLU A 96 -19.77 -26.19 2.22
CA GLU A 96 -21.22 -26.38 2.23
C GLU A 96 -21.94 -25.28 1.45
N HIS A 97 -21.59 -24.02 1.67
CA HIS A 97 -22.15 -22.89 0.94
C HIS A 97 -21.91 -23.04 -0.58
N GLY A 98 -20.72 -23.46 -1.00
CA GLY A 98 -20.41 -23.73 -2.40
C GLY A 98 -21.31 -24.83 -3.00
N LYS A 99 -21.51 -25.94 -2.27
CA LYS A 99 -22.40 -27.04 -2.69
C LYS A 99 -23.86 -26.58 -2.79
N LEU A 100 -24.37 -25.89 -1.78
CA LEU A 100 -25.75 -25.40 -1.74
C LEU A 100 -26.01 -24.36 -2.83
N SER A 101 -25.06 -23.44 -3.07
CA SER A 101 -25.17 -22.44 -4.14
C SER A 101 -25.22 -23.09 -5.53
N GLN A 102 -24.40 -24.13 -5.76
CA GLN A 102 -24.45 -24.90 -7.00
C GLN A 102 -25.80 -25.62 -7.18
N GLN A 103 -26.35 -26.20 -6.10
CA GLN A 103 -27.68 -26.84 -6.12
C GLN A 103 -28.79 -25.81 -6.39
N LEU A 104 -28.75 -24.66 -5.73
CA LEU A 104 -29.72 -23.56 -5.92
C LEU A 104 -29.72 -23.07 -7.37
N GLN A 105 -28.55 -22.92 -8.00
CA GLN A 105 -28.45 -22.55 -9.41
C GLN A 105 -29.04 -23.64 -10.33
N GLY A 106 -28.86 -24.91 -9.99
CA GLY A 106 -29.51 -26.03 -10.68
C GLY A 106 -31.02 -25.96 -10.58
N TYR A 107 -31.56 -25.81 -9.37
CA TYR A 107 -32.99 -25.69 -9.12
C TYR A 107 -33.60 -24.44 -9.78
N ALA A 108 -32.88 -23.31 -9.81
CA ALA A 108 -33.34 -22.10 -10.49
C ALA A 108 -33.55 -22.33 -12.00
N LYS A 109 -32.60 -22.98 -12.67
CA LYS A 109 -32.70 -23.32 -14.10
C LYS A 109 -33.85 -24.30 -14.37
N GLU A 110 -34.00 -25.31 -13.52
CA GLU A 110 -35.11 -26.27 -13.64
C GLU A 110 -36.47 -25.62 -13.38
N LYS A 111 -36.55 -24.71 -12.41
CA LYS A 111 -37.76 -23.92 -12.09
C LYS A 111 -38.16 -23.02 -13.27
N GLU A 112 -37.22 -22.29 -13.85
CA GLU A 112 -37.47 -21.44 -15.02
C GLU A 112 -37.95 -22.25 -16.22
N ALA A 113 -37.33 -23.41 -16.47
CA ALA A 113 -37.76 -24.33 -17.52
C ALA A 113 -39.19 -24.86 -17.31
N LEU A 114 -39.59 -25.15 -16.06
CA LEU A 114 -40.92 -25.64 -15.71
C LEU A 114 -41.99 -24.54 -15.65
N GLN A 115 -41.61 -23.30 -15.37
CA GLN A 115 -42.54 -22.18 -15.27
C GLN A 115 -43.30 -21.95 -16.59
N ALA A 116 -42.67 -22.26 -17.72
CA ALA A 116 -43.30 -22.22 -19.04
C ALA A 116 -44.45 -23.25 -19.20
N TRP A 117 -44.40 -24.37 -18.47
CA TRP A 117 -45.35 -25.49 -18.56
C TRP A 117 -46.40 -25.50 -17.46
N GLY A 118 -46.24 -24.68 -16.42
CA GLY A 118 -47.12 -24.64 -15.26
C GLY A 118 -46.88 -25.78 -14.25
N ASN A 119 -47.70 -25.82 -13.21
CA ASN A 119 -47.57 -26.82 -12.15
C ASN A 119 -48.37 -28.08 -12.50
N PHE A 120 -47.67 -29.18 -12.77
CA PHE A 120 -48.27 -30.50 -12.96
C PHE A 120 -47.50 -31.56 -12.19
N ASP A 121 -48.18 -32.66 -11.84
CA ASP A 121 -47.57 -33.80 -11.16
C ASP A 121 -47.04 -34.83 -12.17
N PRO A 122 -45.71 -35.08 -12.21
CA PRO A 122 -45.12 -36.09 -13.09
C PRO A 122 -45.72 -37.50 -12.92
N ALA A 123 -46.24 -37.85 -11.73
CA ALA A 123 -46.88 -39.14 -11.52
C ALA A 123 -48.21 -39.28 -12.29
N SER A 124 -48.89 -38.16 -12.54
CA SER A 124 -50.11 -38.15 -13.36
C SER A 124 -49.81 -38.36 -14.85
N VAL A 125 -48.69 -37.81 -15.34
CA VAL A 125 -48.18 -38.06 -16.70
C VAL A 125 -47.78 -39.53 -16.89
N ARG A 126 -47.17 -40.15 -15.86
CA ARG A 126 -46.85 -41.59 -15.88
C ARG A 126 -48.09 -42.47 -15.92
N LYS A 127 -49.12 -42.16 -15.13
CA LYS A 127 -50.41 -42.88 -15.16
C LYS A 127 -51.08 -42.82 -16.54
N LEU A 128 -50.98 -41.69 -17.24
CA LEU A 128 -51.51 -41.55 -18.61
C LEU A 128 -50.72 -42.39 -19.61
N LYS A 129 -49.40 -42.47 -19.46
CA LYS A 129 -48.54 -43.39 -20.22
C LYS A 129 -48.92 -44.85 -19.98
N ASP A 130 -49.17 -45.24 -18.74
CA ASP A 130 -49.59 -46.61 -18.38
C ASP A 130 -51.00 -46.93 -18.91
N ALA A 131 -51.87 -45.92 -19.07
CA ALA A 131 -53.18 -46.03 -19.70
C ALA A 131 -53.13 -46.02 -21.25
N GLY A 132 -51.93 -45.96 -21.85
CA GLY A 132 -51.75 -46.01 -23.30
C GLY A 132 -51.78 -44.67 -24.03
N TYR A 133 -51.65 -43.55 -23.33
CA TYR A 133 -51.56 -42.20 -23.90
C TYR A 133 -50.18 -41.59 -23.68
N VAL A 134 -49.52 -41.13 -24.75
CA VAL A 134 -48.21 -40.48 -24.69
C VAL A 134 -48.40 -38.97 -24.79
N ILE A 135 -47.78 -38.25 -23.86
CA ILE A 135 -47.80 -36.79 -23.80
C ILE A 135 -46.43 -36.27 -24.25
N GLY A 136 -46.39 -35.52 -25.36
CA GLY A 136 -45.18 -34.88 -25.87
C GLY A 136 -45.15 -33.39 -25.53
N PHE A 137 -44.02 -32.89 -25.03
CA PHE A 137 -43.82 -31.47 -24.67
C PHE A 137 -42.95 -30.80 -25.73
N TYR A 138 -43.51 -29.82 -26.44
CA TYR A 138 -42.85 -29.18 -27.59
C TYR A 138 -42.84 -27.65 -27.47
N SER A 139 -41.74 -27.04 -27.90
CA SER A 139 -41.64 -25.58 -27.99
C SER A 139 -41.23 -25.15 -29.40
N CYS A 140 -41.90 -24.13 -29.93
CA CYS A 140 -41.58 -23.55 -31.23
C CYS A 140 -41.70 -22.02 -31.20
N SER A 141 -41.15 -21.33 -32.20
CA SER A 141 -41.43 -19.91 -32.42
C SER A 141 -42.88 -19.71 -32.86
N GLU A 142 -43.48 -18.56 -32.51
CA GLU A 142 -44.89 -18.28 -32.81
C GLU A 142 -45.21 -18.30 -34.32
N GLY A 143 -44.26 -17.94 -35.18
CA GLY A 143 -44.42 -18.02 -36.64
C GLY A 143 -44.31 -19.43 -37.22
N ASN A 144 -43.84 -20.42 -36.44
CA ASN A 144 -43.66 -21.81 -36.90
C ASN A 144 -44.77 -22.74 -36.38
N TYR A 145 -45.70 -22.25 -35.55
CA TYR A 145 -46.81 -23.04 -35.05
C TYR A 145 -47.89 -23.20 -36.14
N GLN A 146 -48.28 -24.43 -36.44
CA GLN A 146 -49.32 -24.73 -37.43
C GLN A 146 -50.63 -25.12 -36.71
N GLU A 147 -51.74 -24.46 -37.05
CA GLU A 147 -53.06 -24.75 -36.48
C GLU A 147 -53.54 -26.19 -36.80
N GLU A 148 -53.00 -26.80 -37.85
CA GLU A 148 -53.28 -28.19 -38.26
C GLU A 148 -52.93 -29.21 -37.16
N TRP A 149 -51.94 -28.90 -36.32
CA TRP A 149 -51.49 -29.76 -35.22
C TRP A 149 -52.55 -29.92 -34.11
N GLU A 150 -53.48 -28.98 -33.98
CA GLU A 150 -54.57 -29.07 -33.00
C GLU A 150 -55.57 -30.18 -33.38
N THR A 151 -55.74 -30.44 -34.68
CA THR A 151 -56.68 -31.44 -35.20
C THR A 151 -56.03 -32.80 -35.42
N GLU A 152 -54.75 -32.82 -35.81
CA GLU A 152 -54.02 -34.05 -36.17
C GLU A 152 -53.39 -34.75 -34.95
N TYR A 153 -52.83 -33.98 -34.01
CA TYR A 153 -52.08 -34.49 -32.86
C TYR A 153 -52.69 -34.12 -31.50
N ASN A 154 -53.89 -33.52 -31.51
CA ASN A 154 -54.53 -32.94 -30.32
C ASN A 154 -53.59 -31.97 -29.58
N ALA A 155 -52.88 -31.11 -30.32
CA ALA A 155 -51.99 -30.13 -29.74
C ALA A 155 -52.77 -29.11 -28.89
N MET A 156 -52.29 -28.83 -27.68
CA MET A 156 -52.89 -27.87 -26.77
C MET A 156 -51.82 -26.88 -26.30
N ILE A 157 -52.05 -25.59 -26.55
CA ILE A 157 -51.17 -24.50 -26.13
C ILE A 157 -51.26 -24.33 -24.60
N ILE A 158 -50.11 -24.40 -23.92
CA ILE A 158 -50.01 -24.21 -22.47
C ILE A 158 -49.66 -22.76 -22.14
N ASN A 159 -48.68 -22.18 -22.84
CA ASN A 159 -48.23 -20.81 -22.55
C ASN A 159 -47.55 -20.15 -23.77
N ARG A 160 -47.52 -18.81 -23.78
CA ARG A 160 -46.79 -17.99 -24.76
C ARG A 160 -45.87 -17.02 -24.02
N ILE A 161 -44.56 -17.23 -24.15
CA ILE A 161 -43.53 -16.41 -23.48
C ILE A 161 -42.51 -15.96 -24.51
N SER A 162 -42.27 -14.65 -24.60
CA SER A 162 -41.21 -14.03 -25.41
C SER A 162 -41.12 -14.56 -26.86
N SER A 163 -42.26 -14.61 -27.57
CA SER A 163 -42.39 -15.09 -28.96
C SER A 163 -42.14 -16.59 -29.19
N LYS A 164 -42.09 -17.39 -28.12
CA LYS A 164 -42.16 -18.86 -28.17
C LYS A 164 -43.51 -19.38 -27.68
N VAL A 165 -44.03 -20.39 -28.36
CA VAL A 165 -45.26 -21.10 -28.01
C VAL A 165 -44.89 -22.44 -27.40
N PHE A 166 -45.39 -22.70 -26.19
CA PHE A 166 -45.23 -23.96 -25.47
C PHE A 166 -46.54 -24.73 -25.60
N PHE A 167 -46.49 -25.92 -26.21
CA PHE A 167 -47.67 -26.75 -26.44
C PHE A 167 -47.38 -28.23 -26.16
N VAL A 168 -48.46 -28.96 -25.90
CA VAL A 168 -48.41 -30.38 -25.56
C VAL A 168 -49.32 -31.15 -26.51
N THR A 169 -48.85 -32.30 -27.00
CA THR A 169 -49.66 -33.23 -27.81
C THR A 169 -50.06 -34.45 -26.98
N VAL A 170 -51.25 -34.99 -27.23
CA VAL A 170 -51.76 -36.18 -26.55
C VAL A 170 -52.18 -37.22 -27.60
N THR A 171 -51.34 -38.23 -27.78
CA THR A 171 -51.53 -39.29 -28.79
C THR A 171 -51.61 -40.68 -28.15
N LYS A 172 -52.16 -41.66 -28.85
CA LYS A 172 -52.18 -43.06 -28.37
C LYS A 172 -50.80 -43.70 -28.56
N ALA A 173 -50.42 -44.57 -27.63
CA ALA A 173 -49.15 -45.28 -27.67
C ALA A 173 -48.98 -46.05 -28.99
N GLY A 174 -47.96 -45.67 -29.78
CA GLY A 174 -47.68 -46.23 -31.11
C GLY A 174 -47.89 -45.28 -32.30
N GLN A 175 -48.43 -44.08 -32.08
CA GLN A 175 -48.51 -43.02 -33.09
C GLN A 175 -47.20 -42.20 -33.07
N GLU A 176 -46.39 -42.29 -34.12
CA GLU A 176 -45.18 -41.47 -34.25
C GLU A 176 -45.59 -40.02 -34.54
N VAL A 177 -45.14 -39.11 -33.68
CA VAL A 177 -45.36 -37.67 -33.82
C VAL A 177 -44.04 -37.09 -34.33
N ASP A 178 -43.94 -36.93 -35.65
CA ASP A 178 -42.78 -36.33 -36.31
C ASP A 178 -43.02 -34.82 -36.46
N LEU A 179 -42.71 -34.09 -35.39
CA LEU A 179 -42.73 -32.63 -35.41
C LEU A 179 -41.27 -32.17 -35.42
N ASP A 180 -40.90 -31.37 -36.42
CA ASP A 180 -39.57 -30.79 -36.65
C ASP A 180 -39.25 -29.66 -35.64
N VAL A 181 -39.56 -29.89 -34.37
CA VAL A 181 -39.54 -28.90 -33.27
C VAL A 181 -38.89 -29.49 -32.02
N GLU A 182 -38.34 -28.60 -31.19
CA GLU A 182 -37.54 -29.00 -30.04
C GLU A 182 -38.42 -29.64 -28.95
N GLN A 183 -38.17 -30.93 -28.67
CA GLN A 183 -38.86 -31.67 -27.60
C GLN A 183 -38.20 -31.37 -26.25
N ALA A 184 -38.97 -30.82 -25.32
CA ALA A 184 -38.48 -30.53 -23.97
C ALA A 184 -38.42 -31.81 -23.13
N LYS A 185 -37.28 -32.07 -22.48
CA LYS A 185 -37.16 -33.15 -21.51
C LYS A 185 -37.86 -32.77 -20.21
N LEU A 186 -38.75 -33.63 -19.75
CA LEU A 186 -39.44 -33.46 -18.47
C LEU A 186 -38.46 -33.58 -17.30
N PRO A 187 -38.44 -32.61 -16.38
CA PRO A 187 -37.77 -32.75 -15.10
C PRO A 187 -38.42 -33.86 -14.25
N ALA A 188 -37.65 -34.43 -13.33
CA ALA A 188 -38.11 -35.53 -12.47
C ALA A 188 -39.12 -35.09 -11.39
N TYR A 189 -39.24 -33.79 -11.15
CA TYR A 189 -39.98 -33.19 -10.04
C TYR A 189 -41.07 -32.23 -10.52
N SER A 190 -42.11 -32.05 -9.72
CA SER A 190 -43.13 -31.02 -9.96
C SER A 190 -42.60 -29.63 -9.62
N LEU A 191 -43.20 -28.59 -10.21
CA LEU A 191 -42.84 -27.19 -9.96
C LEU A 191 -42.97 -26.84 -8.46
N ALA A 192 -44.04 -27.29 -7.80
CA ALA A 192 -44.23 -27.09 -6.37
C ALA A 192 -43.12 -27.75 -5.52
N HIS A 193 -42.66 -28.94 -5.91
CA HIS A 193 -41.58 -29.63 -5.19
C HIS A 193 -40.23 -28.94 -5.40
N LEU A 194 -39.93 -28.48 -6.61
CA LEU A 194 -38.72 -27.70 -6.88
C LEU A 194 -38.73 -26.35 -6.17
N GLU A 195 -39.89 -25.71 -6.04
CA GLU A 195 -40.01 -24.48 -5.26
C GLU A 195 -39.77 -24.72 -3.76
N THR A 196 -40.24 -25.84 -3.22
CA THR A 196 -39.88 -26.23 -1.84
C THR A 196 -38.39 -26.51 -1.66
N LEU A 197 -37.76 -27.21 -2.61
CA LEU A 197 -36.31 -27.48 -2.57
C LEU A 197 -35.50 -26.19 -2.71
N TYR A 198 -35.90 -25.30 -3.61
CA TYR A 198 -35.29 -23.99 -3.79
C TYR A 198 -35.35 -23.18 -2.50
N ASN A 199 -36.54 -23.02 -1.91
CA ASN A 199 -36.71 -22.24 -0.69
C ASN A 199 -35.96 -22.85 0.51
N THR A 200 -35.93 -24.19 0.63
CA THR A 200 -35.20 -24.87 1.72
C THR A 200 -33.69 -24.70 1.56
N THR A 201 -33.19 -24.76 0.31
CA THR A 201 -31.77 -24.57 -0.01
C THR A 201 -31.36 -23.11 0.21
N GLU A 202 -32.21 -22.17 -0.16
CA GLU A 202 -32.03 -20.73 0.09
C GLU A 202 -31.96 -20.43 1.59
N GLN A 203 -32.87 -21.01 2.39
CA GLN A 203 -32.84 -20.91 3.84
C GLN A 203 -31.56 -21.51 4.44
N ALA A 204 -31.10 -22.66 3.94
CA ALA A 204 -29.86 -23.28 4.40
C ALA A 204 -28.62 -22.41 4.08
N ILE A 205 -28.62 -21.71 2.95
CA ILE A 205 -27.58 -20.72 2.60
C ILE A 205 -27.61 -19.55 3.58
N GLU A 206 -28.80 -19.00 3.85
CA GLU A 206 -28.97 -17.89 4.79
C GLU A 206 -28.54 -18.27 6.22
N GLU A 207 -28.83 -19.50 6.66
CA GLU A 207 -28.35 -20.03 7.94
C GLU A 207 -26.82 -20.15 7.98
N ASN A 208 -26.18 -20.59 6.89
CA ASN A 208 -24.72 -20.67 6.81
C ASN A 208 -24.07 -19.28 6.81
N GLU A 209 -24.67 -18.30 6.13
CA GLU A 209 -24.23 -16.90 6.20
C GLU A 209 -24.36 -16.35 7.63
N LYS A 210 -25.47 -16.61 8.33
CA LYS A 210 -25.65 -16.22 9.74
C LYS A 210 -24.59 -16.84 10.66
N LYS A 211 -24.24 -18.11 10.46
CA LYS A 211 -23.15 -18.77 11.21
C LYS A 211 -21.80 -18.12 10.93
N LEU A 212 -21.50 -17.77 9.68
CA LEU A 212 -20.27 -17.05 9.32
C LEU A 212 -20.21 -15.66 9.95
N VAL A 213 -21.33 -14.94 10.00
CA VAL A 213 -21.43 -13.64 10.68
C VAL A 213 -21.20 -13.80 12.19
N ALA A 214 -21.82 -14.78 12.83
CA ALA A 214 -21.62 -15.06 14.25
C ALA A 214 -20.14 -15.38 14.58
N LEU A 215 -19.47 -16.17 13.75
CA LEU A 215 -18.04 -16.47 13.89
C LEU A 215 -17.17 -15.22 13.68
N SER A 216 -17.54 -14.35 12.73
CA SER A 216 -16.82 -13.10 12.49
C SER A 216 -16.94 -12.10 13.66
N GLU A 217 -18.02 -12.16 14.43
CA GLU A 217 -18.23 -11.30 15.59
C GLU A 217 -17.49 -11.82 16.83
N THR A 218 -17.42 -13.15 17.00
CA THR A 218 -16.98 -13.77 18.26
C THR A 218 -15.51 -14.22 18.22
N ASP A 219 -15.04 -14.77 17.10
CA ASP A 219 -13.82 -15.60 17.06
C ASP A 219 -12.64 -14.95 16.29
N VAL A 220 -12.81 -13.74 15.75
CA VAL A 220 -11.72 -12.98 15.11
C VAL A 220 -10.51 -12.78 16.04
N PRO A 221 -10.66 -12.52 17.35
CA PRO A 221 -9.52 -12.46 18.28
C PRO A 221 -8.78 -13.80 18.40
N SER A 222 -9.50 -14.93 18.47
CA SER A 222 -8.92 -16.28 18.55
C SER A 222 -8.07 -16.61 17.31
N LEU A 223 -8.55 -16.25 16.11
CA LEU A 223 -7.80 -16.39 14.86
C LEU A 223 -6.52 -15.52 14.84
N LYS A 224 -6.58 -14.31 15.39
CA LYS A 224 -5.39 -13.44 15.52
C LYS A 224 -4.36 -14.04 16.46
N VAL A 225 -4.78 -14.63 17.58
CA VAL A 225 -3.88 -15.31 18.54
C VAL A 225 -3.23 -16.52 17.89
N ALA A 226 -4.01 -17.40 17.23
CA ALA A 226 -3.47 -18.55 16.51
C ALA A 226 -2.46 -18.15 15.42
N LEU A 227 -2.77 -17.09 14.67
CA LEU A 227 -1.87 -16.57 13.63
C LEU A 227 -0.56 -16.01 14.23
N ARG A 228 -0.61 -15.30 15.36
CA ARG A 228 0.60 -14.80 16.04
C ARG A 228 1.48 -15.94 16.56
N GLU A 229 0.88 -16.93 17.20
CA GLU A 229 1.61 -18.08 17.74
C GLU A 229 2.30 -18.85 16.61
N LEU A 230 1.57 -19.13 15.53
CA LEU A 230 2.11 -19.82 14.37
C LEU A 230 3.20 -19.02 13.66
N GLN A 231 3.06 -17.69 13.54
CA GLN A 231 4.13 -16.83 13.02
C GLN A 231 5.38 -16.89 13.91
N GLY A 232 5.22 -16.89 15.23
CA GLY A 232 6.32 -17.07 16.17
C GLY A 232 7.00 -18.43 16.04
N GLN A 233 6.23 -19.50 15.82
CA GLN A 233 6.76 -20.85 15.53
C GLN A 233 7.51 -20.88 14.20
N ILE A 234 6.97 -20.28 13.13
CA ILE A 234 7.66 -20.17 11.83
C ILE A 234 9.00 -19.43 11.99
N GLU A 235 9.02 -18.32 12.73
CA GLU A 235 10.24 -17.56 13.01
C GLU A 235 11.24 -18.40 13.82
N PHE A 236 10.77 -19.18 14.82
CA PHE A 236 11.60 -20.17 15.54
C PHE A 236 12.27 -21.15 14.58
N SER A 237 11.47 -21.82 13.76
CA SER A 237 11.92 -22.91 12.92
C SER A 237 12.89 -22.40 11.87
N LYS A 238 12.68 -21.19 11.33
CA LYS A 238 13.66 -20.54 10.45
C LYS A 238 14.98 -20.29 11.15
N VAL A 239 14.95 -19.78 12.38
CA VAL A 239 16.15 -19.55 13.19
C VAL A 239 16.88 -20.87 13.47
N VAL A 240 16.17 -21.91 13.87
CA VAL A 240 16.73 -23.26 14.11
C VAL A 240 17.36 -23.84 12.84
N LEU A 241 16.74 -23.67 11.67
CA LEU A 241 17.29 -24.17 10.41
C LEU A 241 18.46 -23.32 9.90
N SER A 242 18.51 -22.04 10.28
CA SER A 242 19.56 -21.12 9.86
C SER A 242 20.88 -21.26 10.63
N SER A 243 20.90 -22.03 11.73
CA SER A 243 22.12 -22.26 12.51
C SER A 243 23.07 -23.24 11.83
N GLU A 244 24.36 -22.92 11.90
CA GLU A 244 25.41 -23.75 11.32
C GLU A 244 25.80 -24.84 12.33
N GLN A 245 25.68 -26.10 11.91
CA GLN A 245 26.11 -27.26 12.70
C GLN A 245 27.62 -27.41 12.56
N ALA A 246 28.34 -27.30 13.68
CA ALA A 246 29.79 -27.42 13.74
C ALA A 246 30.20 -28.59 14.64
N ALA A 247 31.42 -29.10 14.43
CA ALA A 247 32.01 -30.20 15.21
C ALA A 247 31.16 -31.48 15.27
N GLY A 248 30.63 -31.93 14.11
CA GLY A 248 29.86 -33.17 14.00
C GLY A 248 28.50 -33.10 14.72
N ASP A 249 27.75 -32.03 14.46
CA ASP A 249 26.38 -31.76 14.94
C ASP A 249 26.22 -31.59 16.46
N LYS A 250 27.34 -31.44 17.18
CA LYS A 250 27.32 -31.25 18.64
C LYS A 250 27.25 -29.79 19.07
N LEU A 251 27.70 -28.88 18.21
CA LEU A 251 27.74 -27.45 18.49
C LEU A 251 26.93 -26.69 17.45
N MET A 252 26.07 -25.80 17.93
CA MET A 252 25.23 -24.93 17.13
C MET A 252 25.82 -23.53 17.16
N LEU A 253 26.18 -23.00 16.00
CA LEU A 253 26.69 -21.62 15.85
C LEU A 253 25.55 -20.70 15.40
N ILE A 254 25.26 -19.68 16.21
CA ILE A 254 24.30 -18.62 15.87
C ILE A 254 25.03 -17.29 15.76
N GLU A 255 24.78 -16.57 14.67
CA GLU A 255 25.19 -15.17 14.54
C GLU A 255 23.97 -14.25 14.64
N GLY A 256 24.10 -13.16 15.37
CA GLY A 256 23.06 -12.17 15.55
C GLY A 256 23.60 -10.77 15.73
N TRP A 257 22.70 -9.79 15.70
CA TRP A 257 22.98 -8.38 15.86
C TRP A 257 22.15 -7.81 16.98
N ALA A 258 22.79 -7.06 17.87
CA ALA A 258 22.09 -6.33 18.92
C ALA A 258 22.52 -4.85 18.97
N PRO A 259 21.64 -3.95 19.39
CA PRO A 259 22.00 -2.57 19.64
C PRO A 259 23.11 -2.45 20.70
N ALA A 260 24.05 -1.54 20.50
CA ALA A 260 25.17 -1.35 21.42
C ALA A 260 24.73 -0.95 22.85
N TYR A 261 23.54 -0.36 23.01
CA TYR A 261 23.01 0.02 24.32
C TYR A 261 22.46 -1.17 25.12
N SER A 262 22.00 -2.25 24.46
CA SER A 262 21.49 -3.47 25.13
C SER A 262 22.61 -4.46 25.44
N LYS A 263 23.87 -4.08 25.21
CA LYS A 263 25.04 -4.92 25.48
C LYS A 263 25.10 -5.39 26.94
N VAL A 264 24.84 -4.49 27.89
CA VAL A 264 24.94 -4.79 29.34
C VAL A 264 23.89 -5.80 29.76
N GLU A 265 22.67 -5.67 29.27
CA GLU A 265 21.56 -6.59 29.52
C GLU A 265 21.84 -7.98 28.94
N ILE A 266 22.37 -8.02 27.71
CA ILE A 266 22.77 -9.26 27.03
C ILE A 266 23.95 -9.93 27.75
N GLU A 267 24.98 -9.19 28.16
CA GLU A 267 26.12 -9.74 28.90
C GLU A 267 25.70 -10.27 30.28
N ALA A 268 24.84 -9.55 31.01
CA ALA A 268 24.32 -10.02 32.29
C ALA A 268 23.56 -11.34 32.12
N TYR A 269 22.72 -11.43 31.09
CA TYR A 269 21.95 -12.63 30.77
C TYR A 269 22.83 -13.81 30.32
N LEU A 270 23.78 -13.58 29.40
CA LEU A 270 24.64 -14.64 28.88
C LEU A 270 25.60 -15.23 29.92
N ASN A 271 26.03 -14.41 30.88
CA ASN A 271 26.85 -14.89 32.00
C ASN A 271 26.07 -15.81 32.95
N ASP A 272 24.76 -15.57 33.11
CA ASP A 272 23.86 -16.42 33.90
C ASP A 272 23.56 -17.75 33.17
N ALA A 273 23.38 -17.69 31.84
CA ALA A 273 23.11 -18.86 31.01
C ALA A 273 24.33 -19.78 30.76
N HIS A 274 25.54 -19.42 31.23
CA HIS A 274 26.78 -20.18 31.04
C HIS A 274 27.13 -20.57 29.59
N VAL A 275 26.67 -19.79 28.61
CA VAL A 275 26.94 -20.02 27.18
C VAL A 275 28.21 -19.28 26.74
N TYR A 276 29.01 -19.88 25.85
CA TYR A 276 30.12 -19.18 25.23
C TYR A 276 29.59 -18.16 24.20
N TYR A 277 29.95 -16.89 24.38
CA TYR A 277 29.57 -15.81 23.49
C TYR A 277 30.76 -14.94 23.13
N GLU A 278 30.76 -14.42 21.90
CA GLU A 278 31.74 -13.44 21.43
C GLU A 278 31.00 -12.20 20.92
N ILE A 279 31.38 -11.02 21.45
CA ILE A 279 30.83 -9.74 21.03
C ILE A 279 31.90 -8.99 20.24
N THR A 280 31.69 -8.85 18.94
CA THR A 280 32.61 -8.15 18.04
C THR A 280 31.99 -6.89 17.44
N ASP A 281 32.85 -5.96 17.04
CA ASP A 281 32.43 -4.81 16.24
C ASP A 281 32.14 -5.24 14.80
N PRO A 282 31.16 -4.62 14.11
CA PRO A 282 30.86 -4.95 12.72
C PRO A 282 32.08 -4.75 11.82
N MET A 283 32.38 -5.72 10.95
CA MET A 283 33.49 -5.62 10.00
C MET A 283 33.03 -4.97 8.68
N PRO A 284 33.94 -4.29 7.93
CA PRO A 284 33.62 -3.78 6.60
C PRO A 284 33.21 -4.91 5.65
N GLY A 285 31.92 -5.02 5.35
CA GLY A 285 31.34 -6.09 4.51
C GLY A 285 30.18 -6.85 5.16
N ASP A 286 29.98 -6.70 6.47
CA ASP A 286 28.85 -7.30 7.17
C ASP A 286 27.52 -6.64 6.76
N ASN A 287 26.49 -7.47 6.52
CA ASN A 287 25.12 -7.01 6.28
C ASN A 287 24.42 -6.71 7.62
N VAL A 288 24.80 -5.59 8.24
CA VAL A 288 24.28 -5.16 9.54
C VAL A 288 22.82 -4.67 9.41
N PRO A 289 21.89 -5.13 10.26
CA PRO A 289 20.52 -4.64 10.28
C PRO A 289 20.43 -3.23 10.87
N ILE A 290 19.41 -2.49 10.47
CA ILE A 290 19.34 -1.04 10.69
C ILE A 290 18.12 -0.69 11.51
N ARG A 291 18.40 0.01 12.61
CA ARG A 291 17.39 0.66 13.44
C ARG A 291 17.60 2.17 13.39
N LEU A 292 16.65 2.84 12.75
CA LEU A 292 16.57 4.29 12.78
C LEU A 292 16.23 4.76 14.20
N ASN A 293 16.96 5.77 14.67
CA ASN A 293 16.72 6.42 15.95
C ASN A 293 16.62 7.93 15.69
N ASN A 294 15.56 8.35 15.00
CA ASN A 294 15.27 9.77 14.82
C ASN A 294 14.42 10.28 15.98
N LYS A 295 14.70 11.50 16.44
CA LYS A 295 14.02 12.12 17.57
C LYS A 295 12.98 13.14 17.08
N GLY A 296 11.83 13.17 17.75
CA GLY A 296 10.81 14.20 17.59
C GLY A 296 10.33 14.39 16.15
N PHE A 297 10.47 15.62 15.64
CA PHE A 297 10.02 16.04 14.31
C PHE A 297 10.50 15.12 13.17
N PHE A 298 11.75 14.67 13.21
CA PHE A 298 12.34 13.84 12.15
C PHE A 298 11.78 12.40 12.15
N ALA A 299 11.30 11.91 13.29
CA ALA A 299 10.70 10.57 13.39
C ALA A 299 9.41 10.46 12.58
N TRP A 300 8.69 11.57 12.40
CA TRP A 300 7.44 11.60 11.62
C TRP A 300 7.67 11.35 10.13
N PHE A 301 8.88 11.57 9.62
CA PHE A 301 9.26 11.36 8.22
C PHE A 301 9.87 9.99 7.94
N GLU A 302 10.13 9.17 8.98
CA GLU A 302 10.64 7.80 8.80
C GLU A 302 9.75 6.91 7.92
N PRO A 303 8.40 6.94 8.03
CA PRO A 303 7.56 6.15 7.14
C PRO A 303 7.79 6.46 5.67
N ILE A 304 8.04 7.74 5.32
CA ILE A 304 8.36 8.13 3.94
C ILE A 304 9.69 7.52 3.51
N CYS A 305 10.72 7.56 4.36
CA CYS A 305 12.01 6.94 4.03
C CYS A 305 11.88 5.43 3.80
N LYS A 306 11.08 4.74 4.63
CA LYS A 306 10.85 3.29 4.53
C LYS A 306 10.15 2.86 3.25
N LEU A 307 9.42 3.76 2.57
CA LEU A 307 8.76 3.46 1.29
C LEU A 307 9.74 3.30 0.12
N TYR A 308 10.96 3.85 0.23
CA TYR A 308 11.99 3.69 -0.79
C TYR A 308 12.89 2.49 -0.49
N MET A 309 13.93 2.71 0.31
CA MET A 309 14.87 1.71 0.80
C MET A 309 15.45 2.19 2.12
N LEU A 310 15.94 1.28 2.95
CA LEU A 310 16.70 1.64 4.14
C LEU A 310 18.16 1.95 3.75
N PRO A 311 18.83 2.88 4.48
CA PRO A 311 20.24 3.22 4.22
C PRO A 311 21.10 1.96 4.36
N LYS A 312 22.37 1.96 3.95
CA LYS A 312 23.33 0.96 4.46
C LYS A 312 23.82 1.35 5.85
N TYR A 313 24.37 0.41 6.61
CA TYR A 313 24.87 0.70 7.96
C TYR A 313 25.99 1.74 7.98
N ASN A 314 26.82 1.76 6.92
CA ASN A 314 27.90 2.72 6.73
C ASN A 314 27.44 4.00 6.00
N GLU A 315 26.15 4.13 5.71
CA GLU A 315 25.58 5.34 5.10
C GLU A 315 24.98 6.25 6.16
N LEU A 316 24.97 7.54 5.83
CA LEU A 316 24.30 8.54 6.63
C LEU A 316 22.78 8.46 6.43
N ASP A 317 22.03 8.44 7.53
CA ASP A 317 20.57 8.49 7.51
C ASP A 317 20.08 9.85 6.99
N LEU A 318 19.49 9.85 5.79
CA LEU A 318 19.03 11.05 5.10
C LEU A 318 17.71 11.61 5.65
N THR A 319 17.02 10.89 6.55
CA THR A 319 15.70 11.28 7.08
C THR A 319 15.66 12.71 7.65
N PRO A 320 16.62 13.12 8.52
CA PRO A 320 16.61 14.47 9.06
C PRO A 320 16.87 15.55 8.02
N PHE A 321 17.54 15.18 6.93
CA PHE A 321 18.05 16.10 5.91
C PHE A 321 17.00 16.41 4.85
N PHE A 322 16.17 15.44 4.46
CA PHE A 322 15.09 15.69 3.50
C PHE A 322 13.80 16.20 4.14
N ALA A 323 13.56 15.92 5.43
CA ALA A 323 12.30 16.23 6.11
C ALA A 323 11.86 17.72 5.98
N PRO A 324 12.74 18.72 6.20
CA PRO A 324 12.36 20.12 6.03
C PRO A 324 12.01 20.48 4.57
N PHE A 325 12.77 19.96 3.60
CA PHE A 325 12.50 20.21 2.18
C PHE A 325 11.18 19.57 1.74
N PHE A 326 10.93 18.32 2.16
CA PHE A 326 9.68 17.63 1.87
C PHE A 326 8.47 18.39 2.42
N MET A 327 8.57 18.93 3.63
CA MET A 327 7.52 19.78 4.20
C MET A 327 7.20 20.96 3.28
N ILE A 328 8.22 21.72 2.88
CA ILE A 328 8.06 22.91 2.03
C ILE A 328 7.50 22.53 0.66
N PHE A 329 7.99 21.46 0.05
CA PHE A 329 7.54 21.00 -1.26
C PHE A 329 6.10 20.53 -1.26
N PHE A 330 5.70 19.78 -0.23
CA PHE A 330 4.30 19.42 -0.05
C PHE A 330 3.43 20.67 0.07
N GLY A 331 3.89 21.65 0.87
CA GLY A 331 3.21 22.93 1.03
C GLY A 331 3.02 23.67 -0.30
N LEU A 332 4.08 23.77 -1.12
CA LEU A 332 4.05 24.44 -2.42
C LEU A 332 3.23 23.67 -3.47
N CYS A 333 3.25 22.33 -3.46
CA CYS A 333 2.47 21.52 -4.39
C CYS A 333 0.96 21.58 -4.12
N LEU A 334 0.56 21.60 -2.85
CA LEU A 334 -0.86 21.69 -2.50
C LEU A 334 -1.35 23.15 -2.58
N GLY A 335 -0.52 24.11 -2.12
CA GLY A 335 -0.63 25.53 -2.46
C GLY A 335 -2.01 26.15 -2.23
N ASP A 336 -2.76 25.74 -1.20
CA ASP A 336 -4.08 26.27 -0.86
C ASP A 336 -4.28 26.33 0.66
N SER A 337 -4.50 27.54 1.17
CA SER A 337 -4.65 27.81 2.60
C SER A 337 -5.85 27.10 3.22
N GLY A 338 -6.95 27.02 2.47
CA GLY A 338 -8.19 26.39 2.90
C GLY A 338 -8.03 24.88 3.03
N TYR A 339 -7.35 24.25 2.06
CA TYR A 339 -7.05 22.82 2.12
C TYR A 339 -6.07 22.48 3.24
N GLY A 340 -5.05 23.32 3.47
CA GLY A 340 -4.16 23.18 4.62
C GLY A 340 -4.93 23.22 5.95
N LEU A 341 -5.82 24.19 6.13
CA LEU A 341 -6.65 24.28 7.34
C LEU A 341 -7.58 23.07 7.50
N PHE A 342 -8.23 22.63 6.42
CA PHE A 342 -9.10 21.46 6.43
C PHE A 342 -8.36 20.18 6.84
N LEU A 343 -7.18 19.93 6.27
CA LEU A 343 -6.35 18.77 6.63
C LEU A 343 -5.86 18.84 8.08
N PHE A 344 -5.48 20.03 8.55
CA PHE A 344 -5.04 20.23 9.92
C PHE A 344 -6.16 19.93 10.93
N LEU A 345 -7.36 20.46 10.69
CA LEU A 345 -8.53 20.22 11.52
C LEU A 345 -8.98 18.76 11.46
N GLY A 346 -9.02 18.16 10.28
CA GLY A 346 -9.37 16.75 10.10
C GLY A 346 -8.43 15.80 10.83
N ALA A 347 -7.12 16.00 10.70
CA ALA A 347 -6.12 15.20 11.40
C ALA A 347 -6.19 15.37 12.93
N THR A 348 -6.45 16.60 13.40
CA THR A 348 -6.58 16.90 14.83
C THR A 348 -7.87 16.32 15.42
N ALA A 349 -8.99 16.47 14.73
CA ALA A 349 -10.28 15.90 15.14
C ALA A 349 -10.20 14.37 15.20
N TYR A 350 -9.62 13.73 14.19
CA TYR A 350 -9.43 12.27 14.19
C TYR A 350 -8.54 11.81 15.35
N ARG A 351 -7.47 12.54 15.66
CA ARG A 351 -6.60 12.24 16.82
C ARG A 351 -7.34 12.31 18.15
N LEU A 352 -8.26 13.27 18.31
CA LEU A 352 -9.00 13.46 19.57
C LEU A 352 -10.19 12.51 19.70
N LEU A 353 -10.86 12.17 18.60
CA LEU A 353 -12.05 11.32 18.59
C LEU A 353 -11.73 9.82 18.61
N ALA A 354 -10.57 9.41 18.08
CA ALA A 354 -10.20 8.01 18.03
C ALA A 354 -9.68 7.50 19.40
N LYS A 355 -10.49 6.67 20.08
CA LYS A 355 -10.16 6.10 21.41
C LYS A 355 -9.02 5.06 21.41
N LYS A 356 -8.68 4.46 20.26
CA LYS A 356 -7.59 3.45 20.10
C LYS A 356 -6.66 3.78 18.92
N VAL A 357 -5.85 4.83 19.03
CA VAL A 357 -4.85 5.18 17.97
C VAL A 357 -3.53 4.45 18.23
N THR A 358 -3.16 3.54 17.33
CA THR A 358 -1.85 2.85 17.32
C THR A 358 -0.69 3.87 17.26
N PRO A 359 0.47 3.60 17.90
CA PRO A 359 1.63 4.51 17.84
C PRO A 359 2.05 4.93 16.43
N SER A 360 1.98 4.00 15.45
CA SER A 360 2.26 4.28 14.03
C SER A 360 1.29 5.32 13.45
N MET A 361 0.00 5.19 13.74
CA MET A 361 -1.04 6.12 13.26
C MET A 361 -0.87 7.51 13.88
N LYS A 362 -0.44 7.61 15.15
CA LYS A 362 -0.11 8.91 15.79
C LYS A 362 1.03 9.63 15.06
N SER A 363 2.04 8.88 14.59
CA SER A 363 3.14 9.43 13.80
C SER A 363 2.64 9.98 12.46
N ILE A 364 1.84 9.21 11.72
CA ILE A 364 1.24 9.62 10.44
C ILE A 364 0.34 10.85 10.61
N LEU A 365 -0.50 10.90 11.65
CA LEU A 365 -1.34 12.07 11.91
C LEU A 365 -0.50 13.31 12.24
N SER A 366 0.64 13.15 12.93
CA SER A 366 1.54 14.27 13.24
C SER A 366 2.24 14.78 11.99
N LEU A 367 2.64 13.85 11.11
CA LEU A 367 3.15 14.18 9.79
C LEU A 367 2.12 15.00 8.99
N ILE A 368 0.87 14.53 8.90
CA ILE A 368 -0.20 15.25 8.19
C ILE A 368 -0.41 16.66 8.76
N GLN A 369 -0.41 16.83 10.08
CA GLN A 369 -0.54 18.15 10.70
C GLN A 369 0.60 19.09 10.30
N VAL A 370 1.85 18.63 10.34
CA VAL A 370 3.01 19.41 9.92
C VAL A 370 2.92 19.81 8.45
N LEU A 371 2.58 18.85 7.59
CA LEU A 371 2.41 19.10 6.15
C LEU A 371 1.28 20.11 5.89
N ALA A 372 0.17 19.98 6.62
CA ALA A 372 -0.98 20.88 6.54
C ALA A 372 -0.65 22.31 6.98
N VAL A 373 0.15 22.48 8.04
CA VAL A 373 0.65 23.81 8.45
C VAL A 373 1.52 24.42 7.36
N SER A 374 2.40 23.64 6.72
CA SER A 374 3.19 24.14 5.61
C SER A 374 2.33 24.53 4.42
N THR A 375 1.32 23.73 4.06
CA THR A 375 0.35 24.07 3.02
C THR A 375 -0.40 25.36 3.36
N PHE A 376 -0.78 25.56 4.61
CA PHE A 376 -1.45 26.80 5.02
C PHE A 376 -0.57 28.01 4.75
N PHE A 377 0.70 27.99 5.18
CA PHE A 377 1.62 29.11 4.95
C PHE A 377 1.97 29.29 3.47
N CYS A 378 2.23 28.21 2.73
CA CYS A 378 2.48 28.29 1.29
C CYS A 378 1.25 28.78 0.52
N GLY A 379 0.04 28.39 0.94
CA GLY A 379 -1.22 28.87 0.39
C GLY A 379 -1.44 30.37 0.60
N LEU A 380 -0.88 30.95 1.67
CA LEU A 380 -0.91 32.39 1.90
C LEU A 380 0.04 33.13 0.95
N LEU A 381 1.18 32.51 0.59
CA LEU A 381 2.11 33.02 -0.43
C LEU A 381 1.45 33.07 -1.82
N THR A 382 0.66 32.05 -2.15
CA THR A 382 -0.09 31.97 -3.42
C THR A 382 -1.39 32.77 -3.39
N GLY A 383 -1.91 33.10 -2.21
CA GLY A 383 -3.15 33.87 -2.04
C GLY A 383 -4.43 33.08 -2.24
N THR A 384 -4.36 31.76 -2.25
CA THR A 384 -5.47 30.85 -2.56
C THR A 384 -6.10 30.29 -1.28
N PHE A 385 -7.44 30.34 -1.20
CA PHE A 385 -8.24 29.71 -0.15
C PHE A 385 -9.46 29.03 -0.77
N PHE A 386 -9.51 27.69 -0.74
CA PHE A 386 -10.53 26.90 -1.45
C PHE A 386 -10.66 27.30 -2.94
N GLY A 387 -9.55 27.66 -3.58
CA GLY A 387 -9.54 28.16 -4.97
C GLY A 387 -10.07 29.57 -5.20
N ALA A 388 -10.45 30.30 -4.14
CA ALA A 388 -10.73 31.72 -4.22
C ALA A 388 -9.46 32.51 -3.92
N ASN A 389 -9.25 33.61 -4.64
CA ASN A 389 -8.21 34.57 -4.28
C ASN A 389 -8.65 35.31 -3.03
N ILE A 390 -7.98 35.06 -1.91
CA ILE A 390 -8.22 35.75 -0.63
C ILE A 390 -8.12 37.26 -0.85
N TYR A 391 -7.24 37.69 -1.76
CA TYR A 391 -6.87 39.07 -2.05
C TYR A 391 -7.87 39.87 -2.91
N ASP A 392 -9.00 39.27 -3.26
CA ASP A 392 -10.15 39.97 -3.88
C ASP A 392 -11.20 40.37 -2.82
N LEU A 393 -11.02 39.99 -1.54
CA LEU A 393 -11.83 40.53 -0.43
C LEU A 393 -11.32 41.91 -0.02
N ASP A 394 -12.23 42.90 0.03
CA ASP A 394 -12.00 44.28 0.47
C ASP A 394 -11.78 44.40 1.99
N TRP A 395 -10.92 43.56 2.56
CA TRP A 395 -10.53 43.65 3.97
C TRP A 395 -9.15 44.30 4.12
N PRO A 396 -8.99 45.32 4.99
CA PRO A 396 -7.74 46.10 5.11
C PRO A 396 -6.52 45.27 5.58
N ILE A 397 -6.76 44.14 6.27
CA ILE A 397 -5.71 43.19 6.69
C ILE A 397 -5.19 42.38 5.48
N VAL A 398 -6.09 42.01 4.58
CA VAL A 398 -5.83 41.20 3.39
C VAL A 398 -5.06 42.01 2.34
N GLN A 399 -5.38 43.29 2.16
CA GLN A 399 -4.64 44.17 1.25
C GLN A 399 -3.20 44.46 1.71
N ARG A 400 -2.94 44.52 3.03
CA ARG A 400 -1.56 44.62 3.57
C ARG A 400 -0.76 43.33 3.36
N LEU A 401 -1.39 42.17 3.46
CA LEU A 401 -0.76 40.89 3.12
C LEU A 401 -0.51 40.75 1.62
N LYS A 402 -1.43 41.24 0.76
CA LYS A 402 -1.28 41.23 -0.71
C LYS A 402 0.03 41.86 -1.18
N HIS A 403 0.35 43.03 -0.63
CA HIS A 403 1.57 43.77 -1.00
C HIS A 403 2.87 43.20 -0.40
N ALA A 404 2.77 42.32 0.61
CA ALA A 404 3.93 41.77 1.33
C ALA A 404 4.21 40.30 1.04
N VAL A 405 3.22 39.54 0.52
CA VAL A 405 3.24 38.07 0.54
C VAL A 405 2.84 37.42 -0.78
N LEU A 406 2.07 38.10 -1.65
CA LEU A 406 1.65 37.52 -2.94
C LEU A 406 2.85 37.37 -3.90
N MET A 407 3.12 36.14 -4.32
CA MET A 407 4.09 35.85 -5.38
C MET A 407 3.38 35.66 -6.72
N ASP A 408 3.86 36.35 -7.76
CA ASP A 408 3.36 36.12 -9.11
C ASP A 408 3.74 34.72 -9.61
N ASN A 409 3.08 34.24 -10.66
CA ASN A 409 3.37 32.94 -11.28
C ASN A 409 4.85 32.78 -11.68
N ASN A 410 5.47 33.87 -12.16
CA ASN A 410 6.89 33.87 -12.50
C ASN A 410 7.78 33.73 -11.26
N ASP A 411 7.41 34.38 -10.16
CA ASP A 411 8.16 34.33 -8.91
C ASP A 411 8.06 32.94 -8.26
N MET A 412 6.89 32.30 -8.35
CA MET A 412 6.71 30.91 -7.92
C MET A 412 7.52 29.92 -8.77
N PHE A 413 7.57 30.14 -10.09
CA PHE A 413 8.42 29.35 -10.98
C PHE A 413 9.90 29.49 -10.59
N GLN A 414 10.38 30.71 -10.39
CA GLN A 414 11.76 30.96 -9.96
C GLN A 414 12.04 30.36 -8.57
N LEU A 415 11.11 30.50 -7.61
CA LEU A 415 11.22 29.91 -6.28
C LEU A 415 11.37 28.38 -6.36
N SER A 416 10.59 27.71 -7.22
CA SER A 416 10.68 26.26 -7.37
C SER A 416 12.05 25.80 -7.87
N LEU A 417 12.65 26.54 -8.83
CA LEU A 417 13.98 26.26 -9.36
C LEU A 417 15.07 26.54 -8.32
N ILE A 418 14.97 27.66 -7.58
CA ILE A 418 15.92 28.03 -6.53
C ILE A 418 15.90 26.99 -5.41
N LEU A 419 14.73 26.58 -4.94
CA LEU A 419 14.60 25.55 -3.92
C LEU A 419 15.16 24.21 -4.39
N GLY A 420 14.93 23.84 -5.65
CA GLY A 420 15.53 22.65 -6.26
C GLY A 420 17.05 22.70 -6.32
N ALA A 421 17.61 23.84 -6.76
CA ALA A 421 19.06 24.05 -6.78
C ALA A 421 19.67 23.98 -5.37
N ILE A 422 19.04 24.59 -4.37
CA ILE A 422 19.47 24.53 -2.98
C ILE A 422 19.46 23.08 -2.47
N GLN A 423 18.39 22.33 -2.73
CA GLN A 423 18.31 20.95 -2.26
C GLN A 423 19.31 20.03 -2.95
N ILE A 424 19.54 20.20 -4.27
CA ILE A 424 20.55 19.44 -5.01
C ILE A 424 21.95 19.75 -4.47
N LEU A 425 22.29 21.03 -4.28
CA LEU A 425 23.56 21.45 -3.67
C LEU A 425 23.73 20.83 -2.28
N PHE A 426 22.67 20.84 -1.47
CA PHE A 426 22.68 20.21 -0.16
C PHE A 426 22.90 18.70 -0.24
N GLY A 427 22.25 18.01 -1.19
CA GLY A 427 22.48 16.60 -1.46
C GLY A 427 23.95 16.33 -1.85
N MET A 428 24.54 17.15 -2.72
CA MET A 428 25.95 17.00 -3.10
C MET A 428 26.91 17.18 -1.92
N VAL A 429 26.60 18.09 -0.98
CA VAL A 429 27.36 18.23 0.27
C VAL A 429 27.28 16.94 1.09
N LEU A 430 26.09 16.35 1.22
CA LEU A 430 25.91 15.07 1.91
C LEU A 430 26.64 13.93 1.20
N LYS A 431 26.68 13.93 -0.14
CA LYS A 431 27.47 12.98 -0.93
C LYS A 431 28.96 13.09 -0.61
N ALA A 432 29.50 14.30 -0.55
CA ALA A 432 30.91 14.51 -0.19
C ALA A 432 31.21 14.01 1.24
N VAL A 433 30.30 14.24 2.19
CA VAL A 433 30.41 13.73 3.56
C VAL A 433 30.34 12.20 3.59
N ASN A 434 29.37 11.60 2.89
CA ASN A 434 29.18 10.15 2.83
C ASN A 434 30.40 9.44 2.22
N GLN A 435 30.92 9.97 1.09
CA GLN A 435 32.14 9.46 0.46
C GLN A 435 33.37 9.60 1.37
N THR A 436 33.49 10.70 2.12
CA THR A 436 34.58 10.89 3.08
C THR A 436 34.54 9.86 4.21
N ILE A 437 33.35 9.52 4.69
CA ILE A 437 33.15 8.53 5.76
C ILE A 437 33.44 7.11 5.25
N GLN A 438 33.00 6.76 4.02
CA GLN A 438 33.10 5.40 3.50
C GLN A 438 34.45 5.07 2.85
N PHE A 439 34.97 5.96 2.02
CA PHE A 439 36.14 5.71 1.17
C PHE A 439 37.33 6.64 1.47
N GLY A 440 37.13 7.64 2.34
CA GLY A 440 38.14 8.63 2.73
C GLY A 440 38.12 9.90 1.89
N PHE A 441 38.79 10.95 2.39
CA PHE A 441 38.71 12.32 1.85
C PHE A 441 39.08 12.45 0.36
N LYS A 442 40.02 11.63 -0.13
CA LYS A 442 40.51 11.70 -1.51
C LYS A 442 39.40 11.44 -2.55
N TYR A 443 38.43 10.59 -2.23
CA TYR A 443 37.31 10.29 -3.12
C TYR A 443 36.22 11.37 -3.14
N ALA A 444 36.20 12.25 -2.13
CA ALA A 444 35.23 13.35 -2.03
C ALA A 444 35.67 14.63 -2.77
N VAL A 445 36.96 14.76 -3.11
CA VAL A 445 37.54 15.99 -3.71
C VAL A 445 36.85 16.37 -5.03
N ALA A 446 36.51 15.41 -5.88
CA ALA A 446 35.82 15.70 -7.14
C ALA A 446 34.40 16.25 -6.90
N THR A 447 33.67 15.68 -5.94
CA THR A 447 32.34 16.16 -5.53
C THR A 447 32.43 17.57 -4.93
N ILE A 448 33.45 17.85 -4.12
CA ILE A 448 33.73 19.19 -3.57
C ILE A 448 34.02 20.19 -4.70
N GLY A 449 34.82 19.80 -5.69
CA GLY A 449 35.09 20.62 -6.88
C GLY A 449 33.81 21.01 -7.63
N TRP A 450 32.86 20.08 -7.77
CA TRP A 450 31.55 20.36 -8.35
C TRP A 450 30.72 21.34 -7.50
N ILE A 451 30.72 21.20 -6.17
CA ILE A 451 30.02 22.13 -5.28
C ILE A 451 30.57 23.55 -5.43
N ILE A 452 31.91 23.69 -5.43
CA ILE A 452 32.57 25.00 -5.60
C ILE A 452 32.22 25.60 -6.97
N LEU A 453 32.24 24.79 -8.04
CA LEU A 453 31.86 25.21 -9.38
C LEU A 453 30.42 25.75 -9.39
N LEU A 454 29.46 24.95 -8.93
CA LEU A 454 28.04 25.33 -8.96
C LEU A 454 27.74 26.56 -8.10
N VAL A 455 28.32 26.65 -6.90
CA VAL A 455 28.17 27.82 -6.02
C VAL A 455 28.80 29.05 -6.66
N SER A 456 29.99 28.93 -7.28
CA SER A 456 30.65 30.06 -7.95
C SER A 456 29.83 30.57 -9.14
N MET A 457 29.19 29.68 -9.89
CA MET A 457 28.29 30.04 -10.99
C MET A 457 27.01 30.70 -10.48
N ALA A 458 26.41 30.17 -9.40
CA ALA A 458 25.21 30.74 -8.78
C ALA A 458 25.46 32.14 -8.21
N VAL A 459 26.57 32.33 -7.48
CA VAL A 459 26.96 33.65 -6.94
C VAL A 459 27.28 34.63 -8.05
N SER A 460 27.95 34.20 -9.12
CA SER A 460 28.25 35.07 -10.26
C SER A 460 26.99 35.53 -11.00
N ALA A 461 25.99 34.65 -11.14
CA ALA A 461 24.71 34.99 -11.77
C ALA A 461 23.82 35.87 -10.89
N LEU A 462 23.76 35.62 -9.58
CA LEU A 462 22.86 36.31 -8.66
C LEU A 462 23.44 37.61 -8.08
N LEU A 463 24.77 37.68 -7.92
CA LEU A 463 25.50 38.82 -7.34
C LEU A 463 26.68 39.24 -8.24
N PRO A 464 26.41 39.81 -9.43
CA PRO A 464 27.46 40.23 -10.37
C PRO A 464 28.43 41.25 -9.79
N ASN A 465 27.98 42.03 -8.80
CA ASN A 465 28.77 43.05 -8.11
C ASN A 465 29.86 42.46 -7.18
N VAL A 466 29.64 41.24 -6.66
CA VAL A 466 30.60 40.57 -5.75
C VAL A 466 31.55 39.68 -6.56
N LEU A 467 31.03 39.01 -7.58
CA LEU A 467 31.82 38.11 -8.41
C LEU A 467 31.43 38.23 -9.90
N PRO A 468 32.03 39.17 -10.65
CA PRO A 468 31.69 39.38 -12.04
C PRO A 468 32.00 38.14 -12.88
N MET A 469 31.06 37.75 -13.73
CA MET A 469 31.19 36.59 -14.61
C MET A 469 32.36 36.82 -15.56
N GLY A 470 33.39 35.98 -15.45
CA GLY A 470 34.65 36.13 -16.21
C GLY A 470 35.72 37.02 -15.56
N GLY A 471 35.53 37.47 -14.32
CA GLY A 471 36.58 38.13 -13.53
C GLY A 471 37.75 37.17 -13.22
N THR A 472 38.94 37.72 -12.98
CA THR A 472 40.16 36.94 -12.65
C THR A 472 39.96 35.99 -11.47
N VAL A 473 39.26 36.44 -10.43
CA VAL A 473 38.93 35.60 -9.25
C VAL A 473 37.99 34.45 -9.62
N HIS A 474 36.99 34.68 -10.47
CA HIS A 474 36.08 33.63 -10.95
C HIS A 474 36.82 32.59 -11.78
N LEU A 475 37.71 33.02 -12.69
CA LEU A 475 38.50 32.11 -13.52
C LEU A 475 39.46 31.25 -12.71
N VAL A 476 40.06 31.80 -11.65
CA VAL A 476 40.91 31.02 -10.72
C VAL A 476 40.09 29.95 -9.99
N ILE A 477 38.89 30.30 -9.51
CA ILE A 477 37.98 29.35 -8.85
C ILE A 477 37.53 28.25 -9.82
N LEU A 478 37.20 28.60 -11.07
CA LEU A 478 36.86 27.62 -12.12
C LEU A 478 38.05 26.70 -12.44
N GLY A 479 39.26 27.25 -12.53
CA GLY A 479 40.47 26.47 -12.75
C GLY A 479 40.76 25.47 -11.63
N ILE A 480 40.62 25.90 -10.37
CA ILE A 480 40.79 25.03 -9.19
C ILE A 480 39.71 23.95 -9.15
N SER A 481 38.45 24.32 -9.40
CA SER A 481 37.31 23.39 -9.41
C SER A 481 37.46 22.35 -10.53
N GLY A 482 37.84 22.78 -11.73
CA GLY A 482 38.13 21.89 -12.85
C GLY A 482 39.27 20.93 -12.55
N ALA A 483 40.36 21.40 -11.94
CA ALA A 483 41.46 20.54 -11.52
C ALA A 483 41.02 19.48 -10.50
N MET A 484 40.19 19.86 -9.52
CA MET A 484 39.62 18.91 -8.54
C MET A 484 38.72 17.86 -9.20
N ILE A 485 37.90 18.26 -10.16
CA ILE A 485 36.96 17.37 -10.87
C ILE A 485 37.73 16.38 -11.77
N PHE A 486 38.69 16.85 -12.58
CA PHE A 486 39.36 15.99 -13.58
C PHE A 486 40.52 15.16 -13.03
N LEU A 487 41.22 15.62 -11.98
CA LEU A 487 42.39 14.90 -11.45
C LEU A 487 42.02 13.88 -10.35
N TYR A 488 41.02 14.19 -9.51
CA TYR A 488 40.69 13.41 -8.31
C TYR A 488 39.40 12.58 -8.40
N ASN A 489 38.86 12.37 -9.60
CA ASN A 489 37.65 11.57 -9.81
C ASN A 489 37.80 10.08 -9.40
N SER A 490 38.99 9.51 -9.57
CA SER A 490 39.31 8.13 -9.17
C SER A 490 40.76 8.04 -8.69
N PRO A 491 41.02 8.26 -7.39
CA PRO A 491 42.38 8.17 -6.86
C PRO A 491 42.86 6.71 -6.94
N GLY A 492 43.73 6.40 -7.91
CA GLY A 492 44.32 5.07 -8.11
C GLY A 492 44.54 4.62 -9.55
N LYS A 493 44.02 5.33 -10.57
CA LYS A 493 44.22 5.02 -12.00
C LYS A 493 45.14 6.04 -12.69
N ASN A 494 45.71 5.68 -13.84
CA ASN A 494 46.59 6.56 -14.64
C ASN A 494 45.94 7.92 -14.94
N ILE A 495 46.72 9.01 -14.87
CA ILE A 495 46.25 10.41 -15.04
C ILE A 495 45.43 10.62 -16.32
N PHE A 496 45.85 10.04 -17.45
CA PHE A 496 45.11 10.14 -18.71
C PHE A 496 43.74 9.43 -18.68
N MET A 497 43.65 8.29 -17.98
CA MET A 497 42.39 7.58 -17.78
C MET A 497 41.46 8.37 -16.84
N ASN A 498 42.01 9.03 -15.82
CA ASN A 498 41.24 9.89 -14.92
C ASN A 498 40.67 11.11 -15.64
N ILE A 499 41.41 11.72 -16.57
CA ILE A 499 40.90 12.84 -17.38
C ILE A 499 39.77 12.36 -18.31
N GLY A 500 39.95 11.20 -18.97
CA GLY A 500 38.91 10.63 -19.84
C GLY A 500 37.63 10.25 -19.09
N LEU A 501 37.76 9.55 -17.96
CA LEU A 501 36.64 9.22 -17.07
C LEU A 501 36.02 10.49 -16.46
N GLY A 502 36.86 11.47 -16.08
CA GLY A 502 36.41 12.78 -15.57
C GLY A 502 35.58 13.57 -16.57
N LEU A 503 35.91 13.53 -17.87
CA LEU A 503 35.09 14.15 -18.93
C LEU A 503 33.73 13.45 -19.08
N TRP A 504 33.73 12.13 -19.08
CA TRP A 504 32.49 11.34 -19.14
C TRP A 504 31.59 11.59 -17.93
N ASP A 505 32.15 11.54 -16.73
CA ASP A 505 31.42 11.77 -15.48
C ASP A 505 30.97 13.22 -15.38
N SER A 506 31.76 14.18 -15.89
CA SER A 506 31.34 15.58 -15.97
C SER A 506 30.17 15.79 -16.92
N TYR A 507 30.15 15.10 -18.05
CA TYR A 507 29.02 15.13 -18.98
C TYR A 507 27.74 14.56 -18.34
N ASN A 508 27.84 13.38 -17.71
CA ASN A 508 26.70 12.76 -17.03
C ASN A 508 26.22 13.60 -15.83
N MET A 509 27.14 14.19 -15.08
CA MET A 509 26.82 15.07 -13.95
C MET A 509 26.15 16.36 -14.45
N ALA A 510 26.71 17.05 -15.44
CA ALA A 510 26.14 18.30 -15.95
C ALA A 510 24.75 18.09 -16.57
N THR A 511 24.58 17.07 -17.41
CA THR A 511 23.27 16.75 -18.02
C THR A 511 22.26 16.28 -16.97
N GLY A 512 22.71 15.48 -16.00
CA GLY A 512 21.90 15.04 -14.87
C GLY A 512 21.42 16.20 -14.00
N LEU A 513 22.31 17.10 -13.58
CA LEU A 513 22.00 18.25 -12.74
C LEU A 513 20.99 19.19 -13.41
N LEU A 514 21.12 19.45 -14.72
CA LEU A 514 20.15 20.26 -15.46
C LEU A 514 18.76 19.62 -15.47
N GLY A 515 18.68 18.31 -15.72
CA GLY A 515 17.41 17.56 -15.67
C GLY A 515 16.80 17.50 -14.27
N ASP A 516 17.65 17.35 -13.24
CA ASP A 516 17.23 17.28 -11.85
C ASP A 516 16.70 18.66 -11.40
N VAL A 517 17.37 19.78 -11.69
CA VAL A 517 16.89 21.15 -11.38
C VAL A 517 15.57 21.45 -12.10
N LEU A 518 15.48 21.13 -13.40
CA LEU A 518 14.28 21.38 -14.19
C LEU A 518 13.07 20.56 -13.69
N SER A 519 13.30 19.40 -13.07
CA SER A 519 12.24 18.56 -12.50
C SER A 519 11.50 19.24 -11.34
N TYR A 520 12.10 20.23 -10.67
CA TYR A 520 11.46 21.00 -9.59
C TYR A 520 10.41 21.99 -10.08
N VAL A 521 10.37 22.31 -11.38
CA VAL A 521 9.26 23.06 -11.99
C VAL A 521 7.91 22.40 -11.70
N ARG A 522 7.91 21.08 -11.47
CA ARG A 522 6.73 20.33 -11.07
C ARG A 522 6.07 20.86 -9.78
N LEU A 523 6.87 21.36 -8.82
CA LEU A 523 6.34 21.95 -7.59
C LEU A 523 5.38 23.11 -7.89
N PHE A 524 5.81 24.00 -8.79
CA PHE A 524 5.01 25.12 -9.28
C PHE A 524 3.80 24.65 -10.11
N ALA A 525 4.02 23.76 -11.08
CA ALA A 525 2.96 23.32 -12.00
C ALA A 525 1.77 22.68 -11.27
N LEU A 526 2.03 21.89 -10.21
CA LEU A 526 0.98 21.23 -9.43
C LEU A 526 0.20 22.20 -8.55
N GLY A 527 0.90 23.12 -7.88
CA GLY A 527 0.23 24.16 -7.07
C GLY A 527 -0.67 25.04 -7.93
N LEU A 528 -0.18 25.46 -9.11
CA LEU A 528 -0.95 26.23 -10.07
C LEU A 528 -2.16 25.44 -10.59
N SER A 529 -1.96 24.17 -11.00
CA SER A 529 -3.05 23.33 -11.50
C SER A 529 -4.12 23.09 -10.43
N GLY A 530 -3.72 22.85 -9.18
CA GLY A 530 -4.65 22.63 -8.08
C GLY A 530 -5.49 23.86 -7.76
N GLY A 531 -4.87 25.04 -7.78
CA GLY A 531 -5.54 26.33 -7.63
C GLY A 531 -6.50 26.66 -8.78
N ILE A 532 -6.08 26.44 -10.03
CA ILE A 532 -6.94 26.63 -11.21
C ILE A 532 -8.15 25.69 -11.16
N LEU A 533 -7.94 24.40 -10.85
CA LEU A 533 -9.02 23.42 -10.78
C LEU A 533 -10.01 23.75 -9.66
N ALA A 534 -9.53 24.21 -8.50
CA ALA A 534 -10.38 24.72 -7.43
C ALA A 534 -11.22 25.92 -7.90
N GLY A 535 -10.60 26.86 -8.62
CA GLY A 535 -11.28 28.00 -9.24
C GLY A 535 -12.37 27.58 -10.24
N VAL A 536 -12.11 26.56 -11.07
CA VAL A 536 -13.11 26.01 -12.02
C VAL A 536 -14.31 25.43 -11.28
N PHE A 537 -14.11 24.70 -10.18
CA PHE A 537 -15.22 24.20 -9.36
C PHE A 537 -16.03 25.32 -8.72
N ASN A 538 -15.37 26.40 -8.27
CA ASN A 538 -16.05 27.59 -7.77
C ASN A 538 -16.92 28.23 -8.86
N SER A 539 -16.37 28.43 -10.06
CA SER A 539 -17.13 28.98 -11.20
C SER A 539 -18.28 28.08 -11.64
N LEU A 540 -18.10 26.76 -11.60
CA LEU A 540 -19.14 25.79 -11.92
C LEU A 540 -20.29 25.83 -10.90
N ALA A 541 -19.96 25.90 -9.61
CA ALA A 541 -20.95 25.98 -8.53
C ALA A 541 -21.80 27.26 -8.62
N VAL A 542 -21.18 28.40 -8.96
CA VAL A 542 -21.89 29.68 -9.15
C VAL A 542 -22.66 29.70 -10.47
N GLY A 543 -22.09 29.20 -11.56
CA GLY A 543 -22.66 29.29 -12.91
C GLY A 543 -23.77 28.27 -13.22
N MET A 544 -23.82 27.13 -12.51
CA MET A 544 -24.85 26.09 -12.71
C MET A 544 -25.96 26.12 -11.65
N SER A 545 -25.88 27.02 -10.67
CA SER A 545 -26.91 27.16 -9.64
C SER A 545 -28.18 27.78 -10.25
N PRO A 546 -29.35 27.12 -10.19
CA PRO A 546 -30.61 27.71 -10.64
C PRO A 546 -30.98 28.98 -9.87
N ASP A 547 -31.63 29.96 -10.53
CA ASP A 547 -32.14 31.21 -9.92
C ASP A 547 -33.36 31.00 -8.99
N ASN A 548 -33.45 29.84 -8.34
CA ASN A 548 -34.53 29.49 -7.43
C ASN A 548 -34.04 29.56 -5.98
N VAL A 549 -34.80 30.25 -5.11
CA VAL A 549 -34.40 30.64 -3.74
C VAL A 549 -34.03 29.45 -2.84
N ILE A 550 -34.55 28.26 -3.14
CA ILE A 550 -34.32 27.02 -2.36
C ILE A 550 -33.45 26.02 -3.13
N ALA A 551 -33.72 25.79 -4.42
CA ALA A 551 -33.00 24.79 -5.20
C ALA A 551 -31.58 25.24 -5.60
N GLY A 552 -31.37 26.55 -5.79
CA GLY A 552 -30.05 27.13 -6.11
C GLY A 552 -28.99 26.81 -5.05
N PRO A 553 -29.20 27.20 -3.78
CA PRO A 553 -28.25 26.93 -2.70
C PRO A 553 -27.94 25.44 -2.49
N ILE A 554 -28.94 24.55 -2.66
CA ILE A 554 -28.76 23.10 -2.49
C ILE A 554 -27.83 22.55 -3.58
N VAL A 555 -28.08 22.91 -4.84
CA VAL A 555 -27.24 22.46 -5.98
C VAL A 555 -25.84 23.05 -5.89
N MET A 556 -25.71 24.32 -5.50
CA MET A 556 -24.43 24.98 -5.28
C MET A 556 -23.60 24.27 -4.20
N VAL A 557 -24.20 23.98 -3.04
CA VAL A 557 -23.52 23.27 -1.94
C VAL A 557 -23.10 21.87 -2.37
N LEU A 558 -23.95 21.15 -3.12
CA LEU A 558 -23.63 19.82 -3.61
C LEU A 558 -22.43 19.83 -4.57
N ILE A 559 -22.44 20.73 -5.55
CA ILE A 559 -21.32 20.88 -6.51
C ILE A 559 -20.05 21.32 -5.78
N PHE A 560 -20.15 22.24 -4.82
CA PHE A 560 -19.02 22.70 -4.02
C PHE A 560 -18.41 21.58 -3.17
N VAL A 561 -19.23 20.83 -2.43
CA VAL A 561 -18.75 19.73 -1.57
C VAL A 561 -18.11 18.63 -2.41
N ILE A 562 -18.76 18.18 -3.49
CA ILE A 562 -18.24 17.10 -4.34
C ILE A 562 -17.00 17.57 -5.10
N GLY A 563 -17.05 18.76 -5.72
CA GLY A 563 -15.95 19.33 -6.49
C GLY A 563 -14.71 19.54 -5.63
N HIS A 564 -14.84 20.17 -4.47
CA HIS A 564 -13.71 20.38 -3.57
C HIS A 564 -13.23 19.08 -2.91
N ALA A 565 -14.11 18.11 -2.63
CA ALA A 565 -13.67 16.80 -2.14
C ALA A 565 -12.77 16.08 -3.17
N ILE A 566 -13.17 16.07 -4.44
CA ILE A 566 -12.36 15.50 -5.53
C ILE A 566 -11.06 16.29 -5.70
N ASN A 567 -11.12 17.62 -5.69
CA ASN A 567 -9.94 18.46 -5.85
C ASN A 567 -8.94 18.27 -4.71
N ILE A 568 -9.41 18.25 -3.46
CA ILE A 568 -8.57 17.96 -2.28
C ILE A 568 -7.93 16.58 -2.42
N PHE A 569 -8.70 15.56 -2.77
CA PHE A 569 -8.18 14.21 -2.91
C PHE A 569 -7.07 14.12 -3.96
N MET A 570 -7.31 14.64 -5.16
CA MET A 570 -6.34 14.61 -6.26
C MET A 570 -5.10 15.45 -5.96
N ASN A 571 -5.27 16.67 -5.43
CA ASN A 571 -4.14 17.55 -5.12
C ASN A 571 -3.32 17.04 -3.94
N VAL A 572 -3.94 16.43 -2.93
CA VAL A 572 -3.19 15.81 -1.80
C VAL A 572 -2.40 14.60 -2.29
N LEU A 573 -2.97 13.74 -3.13
CA LEU A 573 -2.22 12.63 -3.73
C LEU A 573 -1.06 13.12 -4.58
N GLY A 574 -1.28 14.13 -5.44
CA GLY A 574 -0.23 14.76 -6.23
C GLY A 574 0.87 15.39 -5.36
N ALA A 575 0.48 16.14 -4.33
CA ALA A 575 1.37 16.79 -3.39
C ALA A 575 2.13 15.80 -2.50
N MET A 576 1.65 14.56 -2.32
CA MET A 576 2.44 13.50 -1.68
C MET A 576 3.43 12.86 -2.68
N VAL A 577 2.93 12.41 -3.83
CA VAL A 577 3.70 11.58 -4.79
C VAL A 577 4.85 12.35 -5.42
N HIS A 578 4.64 13.61 -5.77
CA HIS A 578 5.64 14.38 -6.52
C HIS A 578 6.83 14.82 -5.67
N PRO A 579 6.66 15.35 -4.44
CA PRO A 579 7.75 15.56 -3.49
C PRO A 579 8.46 14.26 -3.06
N MET A 580 7.73 13.14 -2.96
CA MET A 580 8.38 11.82 -2.75
C MET A 580 9.31 11.49 -3.91
N ARG A 581 8.86 11.69 -5.16
CA ARG A 581 9.70 11.51 -6.33
C ARG A 581 10.93 12.42 -6.29
N LEU A 582 10.75 13.71 -6.04
CA LEU A 582 11.85 14.69 -5.89
C LEU A 582 12.86 14.25 -4.82
N THR A 583 12.38 13.66 -3.74
CA THR A 583 13.25 13.14 -2.68
C THR A 583 14.02 11.89 -3.11
N PHE A 584 13.35 10.93 -3.74
CA PHE A 584 13.94 9.63 -4.07
C PHE A 584 14.79 9.63 -5.33
N VAL A 585 14.36 10.35 -6.37
CA VAL A 585 15.02 10.32 -7.69
C VAL A 585 16.05 11.44 -7.80
N GLU A 586 15.74 12.63 -7.30
CA GLU A 586 16.64 13.78 -7.40
C GLU A 586 17.53 13.90 -6.14
N PHE A 587 16.99 13.94 -4.92
CA PHE A 587 17.80 14.16 -3.71
C PHE A 587 18.66 12.94 -3.31
N PHE A 588 18.11 11.73 -3.24
CA PHE A 588 18.88 10.53 -2.85
C PHE A 588 19.99 10.19 -3.86
N LYS A 589 19.69 10.26 -5.15
CA LYS A 589 20.68 10.11 -6.23
C LYS A 589 21.83 11.12 -6.08
N ASN A 590 21.52 12.41 -5.90
CA ASN A 590 22.54 13.45 -5.76
C ASN A 590 23.26 13.41 -4.40
N SER A 591 22.66 12.77 -3.39
CA SER A 591 23.28 12.50 -2.09
C SER A 591 24.20 11.27 -2.09
N GLY A 592 24.28 10.53 -3.19
CA GLY A 592 25.09 9.30 -3.26
C GLY A 592 24.56 8.19 -2.34
N TYR A 593 23.23 8.10 -2.24
CA TYR A 593 22.54 7.08 -1.46
C TYR A 593 22.44 5.78 -2.28
N GLU A 594 23.08 4.70 -1.82
CA GLU A 594 22.97 3.40 -2.47
C GLU A 594 21.79 2.60 -1.91
N GLY A 595 21.51 2.74 -0.61
CA GLY A 595 20.40 2.05 0.05
C GLY A 595 20.54 0.51 0.07
N GLY A 596 19.42 -0.17 0.31
CA GLY A 596 19.35 -1.64 0.33
C GLY A 596 19.70 -2.28 1.66
N GLY A 597 19.72 -1.53 2.76
CA GLY A 597 19.92 -2.08 4.11
C GLY A 597 18.77 -2.96 4.59
N LYS A 598 19.07 -3.88 5.50
CA LYS A 598 18.07 -4.75 6.15
C LYS A 598 17.48 -4.05 7.37
N GLU A 599 16.17 -4.13 7.56
CA GLU A 599 15.52 -3.59 8.77
C GLU A 599 15.87 -4.45 9.99
N TYR A 600 16.19 -3.81 11.12
CA TYR A 600 16.35 -4.48 12.39
C TYR A 600 15.01 -4.99 12.91
N LYS A 601 14.86 -6.32 12.90
CA LYS A 601 13.72 -7.06 13.44
C LYS A 601 14.22 -7.98 14.54
N PRO A 602 14.16 -7.60 15.82
CA PRO A 602 14.63 -8.46 16.88
C PRO A 602 13.73 -9.70 16.99
N PHE A 603 14.36 -10.83 17.28
CA PHE A 603 13.68 -12.08 17.57
C PHE A 603 12.99 -11.97 18.93
N ARG A 604 11.65 -11.89 18.92
CA ARG A 604 10.84 -11.66 20.12
C ARG A 604 9.51 -12.39 20.06
N ASN A 605 8.88 -12.59 21.22
CA ASN A 605 7.49 -13.05 21.27
C ASN A 605 6.56 -11.98 20.67
N LEU A 606 5.65 -12.40 19.78
CA LEU A 606 4.63 -11.53 19.19
C LEU A 606 3.48 -11.38 20.18
N GLU A 607 3.53 -10.35 21.03
CA GLU A 607 2.43 -9.99 21.96
C GLU A 607 1.15 -9.52 21.23
#